data_AF-G5JDQ4-F1
#
_entry.id   AF-G5JDQ4-F1
#
_cell.length_a   1.000
_cell.length_b   1.000
_cell.length_c   1.000
_cell.angle_alpha   90.00
_cell.angle_beta   90.00
_cell.angle_gamma   90.00
#
_symmetry.space_group_name_H-M   'P 1'
#
loop_
_entity.id
_entity.type
_entity.pdbx_description
1 polymer ?
#
loop_
_entity_poly.entity_id
_entity_poly.type
_entity_poly.pdbx_seq_one_letter_code
_entity_poly.pdbx_strand_id
1 'polypeptide(L)'
;MGDTIPWLYRYSQTEQDPIWHSEGNVHIHTDMVLEQLYVLFEKEASYLDETQRQALVLGALLHDIAKTKTTKRKEIQGIERVVAPKHEDNGRSYLAYRLIDLELPISQVHRVMGLVGEHHMPKLLVVKNGDRGAYWRLSRKADTELLYWLEVADMRGRICPDQKTQLSYLDEFRLFCEEYGVWGKTYEFALKEALLPLLENCSSKEKKYTYAHAIHAFERDEIFVIEEAIAKAYANRVAHPELVIVCGPSGSGKSSWISENVQKYQLISLD
;
A
#
# COMPACT_ATOMS: atom_id res chain seq x y z
N MET A 1 22.32 -1.07 6.95
CA MET A 1 20.93 -1.59 7.05
C MET A 1 20.84 -3.11 7.08
N GLY A 2 21.83 -3.87 6.58
CA GLY A 2 21.76 -5.34 6.56
C GLY A 2 21.64 -5.99 7.96
N ASP A 3 22.28 -5.45 8.99
CA ASP A 3 22.16 -5.98 10.35
C ASP A 3 20.71 -5.89 10.88
N THR A 4 20.02 -4.78 10.63
CA THR A 4 18.61 -4.57 10.99
C THR A 4 17.65 -5.32 10.06
N ILE A 5 17.99 -5.40 8.76
CA ILE A 5 17.17 -6.04 7.72
C ILE A 5 18.00 -7.14 7.02
N PRO A 6 18.18 -8.32 7.65
CA PRO A 6 19.09 -9.36 7.16
C PRO A 6 18.79 -9.93 5.78
N TRP A 7 17.56 -9.79 5.28
CA TRP A 7 17.21 -10.25 3.93
C TRP A 7 17.93 -9.45 2.84
N LEU A 8 18.42 -8.23 3.12
CA LEU A 8 19.24 -7.46 2.18
C LEU A 8 20.51 -8.22 1.77
N TYR A 9 21.13 -8.98 2.67
CA TYR A 9 22.32 -9.79 2.35
C TYR A 9 22.05 -10.89 1.32
N ARG A 10 20.78 -11.18 0.99
CA ARG A 10 20.38 -12.24 0.06
C ARG A 10 20.09 -11.71 -1.35
N TYR A 11 20.13 -10.40 -1.57
CA TYR A 11 19.76 -9.79 -2.86
C TYR A 11 20.60 -10.32 -4.02
N SER A 12 21.92 -10.38 -3.85
CA SER A 12 22.85 -10.85 -4.88
C SER A 12 22.68 -12.33 -5.22
N GLN A 13 22.10 -13.13 -4.32
CA GLN A 13 21.84 -14.56 -4.50
C GLN A 13 20.42 -14.84 -5.00
N THR A 14 19.55 -13.82 -5.05
CA THR A 14 18.14 -14.01 -5.45
C THR A 14 18.01 -13.80 -6.95
N GLU A 15 17.84 -14.90 -7.67
CA GLU A 15 17.63 -14.88 -9.13
C GLU A 15 16.32 -14.16 -9.51
N GLN A 16 16.31 -13.59 -10.71
CA GLN A 16 15.09 -13.08 -11.36
C GLN A 16 14.88 -13.78 -12.71
N ASP A 17 13.75 -13.52 -13.36
CA ASP A 17 13.44 -14.12 -14.65
C ASP A 17 14.34 -13.52 -15.75
N PRO A 18 15.08 -14.32 -16.52
CA PRO A 18 16.07 -13.79 -17.47
C PRO A 18 15.48 -13.03 -18.66
N ILE A 19 14.16 -13.07 -18.86
CA ILE A 19 13.47 -12.32 -19.93
C ILE A 19 12.78 -11.08 -19.37
N TRP A 20 12.09 -11.22 -18.23
CA TRP A 20 11.40 -10.08 -17.60
C TRP A 20 12.33 -9.19 -16.78
N HIS A 21 13.50 -9.71 -16.40
CA HIS A 21 14.52 -9.09 -15.58
C HIS A 21 15.91 -9.48 -16.09
N SER A 22 16.21 -9.12 -17.34
CA SER A 22 17.47 -9.53 -17.98
C SER A 22 18.72 -8.87 -17.40
N GLU A 23 18.56 -7.88 -16.51
CA GLU A 23 19.63 -7.26 -15.72
C GLU A 23 20.28 -8.22 -14.71
N GLY A 24 19.61 -9.29 -14.30
CA GLY A 24 20.19 -10.36 -13.49
C GLY A 24 19.46 -10.63 -12.17
N ASN A 25 20.08 -10.28 -11.05
CA ASN A 25 19.55 -10.60 -9.72
C ASN A 25 18.90 -9.38 -9.06
N VAL A 26 18.26 -9.60 -7.90
CA VAL A 26 17.55 -8.54 -7.16
C VAL A 26 18.49 -7.39 -6.75
N HIS A 27 19.77 -7.66 -6.48
CA HIS A 27 20.73 -6.59 -6.15
C HIS A 27 20.97 -5.65 -7.32
N ILE A 28 21.31 -6.19 -8.49
CA ILE A 28 21.58 -5.40 -9.69
C ILE A 28 20.36 -4.57 -10.07
N HIS A 29 19.17 -5.19 -10.05
CA HIS A 29 17.92 -4.49 -10.30
C HIS A 29 17.71 -3.35 -9.30
N THR A 30 17.82 -3.61 -8.00
CA THR A 30 17.63 -2.58 -6.97
C THR A 30 18.59 -1.40 -7.15
N ASP A 31 19.86 -1.65 -7.49
CA ASP A 31 20.83 -0.58 -7.77
C ASP A 31 20.38 0.27 -8.96
N MET A 32 19.95 -0.37 -10.05
CA MET A 32 19.43 0.33 -11.24
C MET A 32 18.17 1.14 -10.94
N VAL A 33 17.25 0.62 -10.11
CA VAL A 33 16.05 1.36 -9.66
C VAL A 33 16.45 2.61 -8.88
N LEU A 34 17.41 2.49 -7.95
CA LEU A 34 17.91 3.63 -7.18
C LEU A 34 18.56 4.69 -8.08
N GLU A 35 19.38 4.28 -9.05
CA GLU A 35 19.96 5.19 -10.05
C GLU A 35 18.88 5.96 -10.81
N GLN A 36 17.85 5.27 -11.30
CA GLN A 36 16.72 5.92 -11.99
C GLN A 36 15.95 6.86 -11.07
N LEU A 37 15.80 6.51 -9.80
CA LEU A 37 15.13 7.35 -8.82
C LEU A 37 15.87 8.67 -8.60
N TYR A 38 17.20 8.66 -8.53
CA TYR A 38 17.98 9.90 -8.45
C TYR A 38 17.85 10.75 -9.72
N VAL A 39 17.80 10.14 -10.90
CA VAL A 39 17.52 10.86 -12.16
C VAL A 39 16.14 11.53 -12.13
N LEU A 40 15.13 10.85 -11.58
CA LEU A 40 13.79 11.42 -11.41
C LEU A 40 13.81 12.63 -10.46
N PHE A 41 14.53 12.53 -9.33
CA PHE A 41 14.65 13.63 -8.35
C PHE A 41 15.33 14.89 -8.90
N GLU A 42 16.16 14.76 -9.93
CA GLU A 42 16.79 15.91 -10.58
C GLU A 42 15.89 16.54 -11.66
N LYS A 43 14.86 15.82 -12.12
CA LYS A 43 14.04 16.20 -13.27
C LYS A 43 12.56 16.18 -12.91
N GLU A 44 11.89 15.11 -13.29
CA GLU A 44 10.43 14.97 -13.30
C GLU A 44 9.82 15.05 -11.89
N ALA A 45 10.52 14.54 -10.88
CA ALA A 45 10.09 14.49 -9.47
C ALA A 45 10.89 15.46 -8.59
N SER A 46 11.44 16.53 -9.17
CA SER A 46 12.28 17.51 -8.45
C SER A 46 11.53 18.32 -7.38
N TYR A 47 10.20 18.38 -7.46
CA TYR A 47 9.36 19.07 -6.48
C TYR A 47 9.12 18.26 -5.20
N LEU A 48 9.45 16.96 -5.17
CA LEU A 48 9.26 16.13 -3.98
C LEU A 48 10.15 16.60 -2.84
N ASP A 49 9.58 16.65 -1.64
CA ASP A 49 10.29 17.04 -0.43
C ASP A 49 11.24 15.94 0.09
N GLU A 50 12.07 16.26 1.07
CA GLU A 50 13.05 15.32 1.64
C GLU A 50 12.41 14.07 2.25
N THR A 51 11.23 14.20 2.85
CA THR A 51 10.51 13.07 3.47
C THR A 51 9.94 12.12 2.41
N GLN A 52 9.41 12.67 1.32
CA GLN A 52 8.92 11.93 0.16
C GLN A 52 10.06 11.21 -0.55
N ARG A 53 11.19 11.90 -0.78
CA ARG A 53 12.40 11.30 -1.37
C ARG A 53 12.98 10.19 -0.49
N GLN A 54 13.05 10.40 0.82
CA GLN A 54 13.49 9.36 1.76
C GLN A 54 12.58 8.13 1.70
N ALA A 55 11.25 8.32 1.60
CA ALA A 55 10.32 7.21 1.48
C ALA A 55 10.54 6.42 0.20
N LEU A 56 10.76 7.11 -0.93
CA LEU A 56 11.03 6.50 -2.21
C LEU A 56 12.36 5.73 -2.24
N VAL A 57 13.43 6.28 -1.65
CA VAL A 57 14.73 5.58 -1.55
C VAL A 57 14.58 4.30 -0.72
N LEU A 58 13.92 4.37 0.43
CA LEU A 58 13.66 3.20 1.26
C LEU A 58 12.71 2.21 0.57
N GLY A 59 11.69 2.71 -0.13
CA GLY A 59 10.76 1.91 -0.94
C GLY A 59 11.49 1.15 -2.03
N ALA A 60 12.32 1.83 -2.84
CA ALA A 60 13.13 1.22 -3.90
C ALA A 60 14.06 0.14 -3.35
N LEU A 61 14.78 0.42 -2.26
CA LEU A 61 15.66 -0.55 -1.60
C LEU A 61 14.91 -1.81 -1.13
N LEU A 62 13.64 -1.69 -0.74
CA LEU A 62 12.92 -2.71 0.01
C LEU A 62 11.72 -3.33 -0.72
N HIS A 63 11.28 -2.82 -1.86
CA HIS A 63 10.06 -3.27 -2.55
C HIS A 63 10.09 -4.78 -2.84
N ASP A 64 11.26 -5.28 -3.23
CA ASP A 64 11.52 -6.68 -3.59
C ASP A 64 12.08 -7.54 -2.45
N ILE A 65 12.11 -7.03 -1.20
CA ILE A 65 12.83 -7.67 -0.08
C ILE A 65 12.45 -9.15 0.13
N ALA A 66 11.17 -9.48 -0.08
CA ALA A 66 10.67 -10.83 0.13
C ALA A 66 10.86 -11.77 -1.07
N LYS A 67 11.28 -11.29 -2.25
CA LYS A 67 11.71 -12.18 -3.34
C LYS A 67 12.76 -13.18 -2.84
N THR A 68 13.62 -12.75 -1.92
CA THR A 68 14.63 -13.58 -1.22
C THR A 68 14.07 -14.82 -0.49
N LYS A 69 12.76 -14.90 -0.26
CA LYS A 69 12.06 -16.01 0.40
C LYS A 69 10.97 -16.65 -0.46
N THR A 70 10.39 -15.89 -1.38
CA THR A 70 9.24 -16.33 -2.18
C THR A 70 9.61 -16.71 -3.60
N THR A 71 10.82 -16.37 -4.07
CA THR A 71 11.32 -16.75 -5.40
C THR A 71 11.33 -18.26 -5.56
N LYS A 72 10.75 -18.73 -6.66
CA LYS A 72 10.74 -20.12 -7.07
C LYS A 72 10.57 -20.23 -8.59
N ARG A 73 10.99 -21.36 -9.14
CA ARG A 73 10.78 -21.70 -10.54
C ARG A 73 9.40 -22.34 -10.73
N LYS A 74 8.72 -21.98 -11.82
CA LYS A 74 7.41 -22.53 -12.20
C LYS A 74 7.31 -22.58 -13.72
N GLU A 75 6.74 -23.66 -14.25
CA GLU A 75 6.38 -23.71 -15.66
C GLU A 75 5.17 -22.82 -15.97
N ILE A 76 5.30 -21.96 -16.98
CA ILE A 76 4.25 -21.10 -17.52
C ILE A 76 4.28 -21.22 -19.04
N GLN A 77 3.19 -21.72 -19.62
CA GLN A 77 3.08 -21.94 -21.08
C GLN A 77 4.22 -22.81 -21.66
N GLY A 78 4.64 -23.84 -20.93
CA GLY A 78 5.74 -24.73 -21.34
C GLY A 78 7.15 -24.15 -21.20
N ILE A 79 7.30 -22.96 -20.60
CA ILE A 79 8.58 -22.31 -20.35
C ILE A 79 8.79 -22.21 -18.84
N GLU A 80 9.97 -22.61 -18.34
CA GLU A 80 10.34 -22.38 -16.95
C GLU A 80 10.54 -20.89 -16.70
N ARG A 81 9.84 -20.35 -15.70
CA ARG A 81 9.87 -18.95 -15.29
C ARG A 81 10.25 -18.82 -13.83
N VAL A 82 10.95 -17.75 -13.49
CA VAL A 82 11.24 -17.38 -12.11
C VAL A 82 10.14 -16.44 -11.62
N VAL A 83 9.46 -16.82 -10.54
CA VAL A 83 8.34 -16.05 -9.99
C VAL A 83 8.47 -15.87 -8.49
N ALA A 84 7.97 -14.76 -7.96
CA ALA A 84 7.97 -14.45 -6.53
C ALA A 84 6.55 -14.08 -6.05
N PRO A 85 5.64 -15.06 -5.91
CA PRO A 85 4.25 -14.76 -5.55
C PRO A 85 4.14 -14.19 -4.14
N LYS A 86 3.29 -13.17 -3.97
CA LYS A 86 2.99 -12.50 -2.69
C LYS A 86 4.21 -11.87 -2.02
N HIS A 87 5.24 -11.49 -2.78
CA HIS A 87 6.44 -10.90 -2.18
C HIS A 87 6.15 -9.50 -1.60
N GLU A 88 5.16 -8.81 -2.13
CA GLU A 88 4.70 -7.49 -1.70
C GLU A 88 4.13 -7.57 -0.27
N ASP A 89 3.17 -8.47 -0.05
CA ASP A 89 2.55 -8.72 1.26
C ASP A 89 3.54 -9.25 2.29
N ASN A 90 4.38 -10.21 1.87
CA ASN A 90 5.40 -10.78 2.75
C ASN A 90 6.49 -9.76 3.10
N GLY A 91 6.85 -8.89 2.15
CA GLY A 91 7.83 -7.82 2.34
C GLY A 91 7.33 -6.79 3.34
N ARG A 92 6.11 -6.27 3.14
CA ARG A 92 5.46 -5.37 4.09
C ARG A 92 5.37 -5.98 5.49
N SER A 93 4.95 -7.24 5.60
CA SER A 93 4.81 -7.93 6.89
C SER A 93 6.16 -8.13 7.59
N TYR A 94 7.20 -8.49 6.83
CA TYR A 94 8.55 -8.66 7.34
C TYR A 94 9.14 -7.33 7.86
N LEU A 95 8.85 -6.23 7.19
CA LEU A 95 9.37 -4.89 7.52
C LEU A 95 8.65 -4.21 8.69
N ALA A 96 7.39 -4.59 8.98
CA ALA A 96 6.54 -3.91 9.96
C ALA A 96 7.20 -3.65 11.33
N TYR A 97 8.02 -4.59 11.80
CA TYR A 97 8.73 -4.46 13.09
C TYR A 97 10.16 -3.95 12.96
N ARG A 98 10.76 -4.05 11.76
CA ARG A 98 12.18 -3.72 11.53
C ARG A 98 12.40 -2.27 11.13
N LEU A 99 11.41 -1.67 10.47
CA LEU A 99 11.46 -0.23 10.15
C LEU A 99 11.32 0.63 11.42
N ILE A 100 10.72 0.09 12.48
CA ILE A 100 10.63 0.76 13.79
C ILE A 100 12.03 0.91 14.41
N ASP A 101 12.89 -0.10 14.25
CA ASP A 101 14.28 -0.08 14.74
C ASP A 101 15.17 0.97 14.03
N LEU A 102 14.67 1.60 12.96
CA LEU A 102 15.37 2.67 12.24
C LEU A 102 15.07 4.07 12.81
N GLU A 103 14.31 4.16 13.90
CA GLU A 103 13.96 5.41 14.59
C GLU A 103 13.29 6.47 13.68
N LEU A 104 12.63 6.00 12.60
CA LEU A 104 11.89 6.85 11.69
C LEU A 104 10.57 7.31 12.33
N PRO A 105 10.05 8.51 11.98
CA PRO A 105 8.69 8.89 12.34
C PRO A 105 7.69 7.81 11.91
N ILE A 106 6.69 7.53 12.74
CA ILE A 106 5.72 6.45 12.46
C ILE A 106 4.99 6.65 11.12
N SER A 107 4.69 7.91 10.75
CA SER A 107 4.13 8.25 9.45
C SER A 107 5.02 7.82 8.28
N GLN A 108 6.34 7.94 8.45
CA GLN A 108 7.32 7.53 7.46
C GLN A 108 7.42 6.00 7.38
N VAL A 109 7.37 5.30 8.52
CA VAL A 109 7.29 3.83 8.55
C VAL A 109 6.07 3.35 7.76
N HIS A 110 4.88 3.92 8.03
CA HIS A 110 3.66 3.58 7.29
C HIS A 110 3.77 3.88 5.80
N ARG A 111 4.37 5.01 5.43
CA ARG A 111 4.59 5.39 4.02
C ARG A 111 5.46 4.36 3.30
N VAL A 112 6.59 3.96 3.88
CA VAL A 112 7.47 2.92 3.29
C VAL A 112 6.77 1.56 3.23
N MET A 113 6.03 1.17 4.28
CA MET A 113 5.25 -0.06 4.26
C MET A 113 4.16 -0.08 3.18
N GLY A 114 3.52 1.06 2.93
CA GLY A 114 2.54 1.24 1.86
C GLY A 114 3.18 1.07 0.49
N LEU A 115 4.32 1.72 0.26
CA LEU A 115 5.10 1.57 -0.97
C LEU A 115 5.47 0.10 -1.21
N VAL A 116 6.12 -0.57 -0.25
CA VAL A 116 6.53 -1.98 -0.41
C VAL A 116 5.32 -2.91 -0.63
N GLY A 117 4.24 -2.73 0.13
CA GLY A 117 3.11 -3.65 0.09
C GLY A 117 2.19 -3.47 -1.12
N GLU A 118 2.17 -2.28 -1.73
CA GLU A 118 1.23 -1.95 -2.79
C GLU A 118 1.91 -1.54 -4.11
N HIS A 119 3.24 -1.67 -4.24
CA HIS A 119 3.98 -1.28 -5.45
C HIS A 119 3.45 -1.94 -6.74
N HIS A 120 2.96 -3.18 -6.69
CA HIS A 120 2.35 -3.85 -7.85
C HIS A 120 0.98 -3.29 -8.28
N MET A 121 0.32 -2.48 -7.45
CA MET A 121 -1.07 -2.04 -7.65
C MET A 121 -1.28 -1.07 -8.82
N PRO A 122 -0.40 -0.08 -9.11
CA PRO A 122 -0.59 0.88 -10.19
C PRO A 122 -0.89 0.21 -11.53
N LYS A 123 -0.02 -0.70 -11.97
CA LYS A 123 -0.23 -1.51 -13.17
C LYS A 123 -1.46 -2.41 -13.05
N LEU A 124 -1.63 -3.08 -11.91
CA LEU A 124 -2.72 -4.05 -11.73
C LEU A 124 -4.09 -3.40 -11.89
N LEU A 125 -4.29 -2.20 -11.32
CA LEU A 125 -5.55 -1.47 -11.45
C LEU A 125 -5.86 -1.14 -12.91
N VAL A 126 -4.90 -0.60 -13.64
CA VAL A 126 -5.09 -0.25 -15.06
C VAL A 126 -5.40 -1.49 -15.91
N VAL A 127 -4.58 -2.54 -15.79
CA VAL A 127 -4.77 -3.78 -16.58
C VAL A 127 -6.09 -4.49 -16.27
N LYS A 128 -6.63 -4.30 -15.06
CA LYS A 128 -7.91 -4.89 -14.64
C LYS A 128 -9.11 -3.98 -14.88
N ASN A 129 -8.92 -2.79 -15.48
CA ASN A 129 -9.94 -1.75 -15.58
C ASN A 129 -10.55 -1.45 -14.21
N GLY A 130 -9.68 -1.19 -13.23
CA GLY A 130 -10.05 -0.89 -11.86
C GLY A 130 -11.02 0.29 -11.80
N ASP A 131 -12.08 0.09 -11.06
CA ASP A 131 -13.12 1.04 -10.75
C ASP A 131 -12.65 2.08 -9.72
N ARG A 132 -13.33 3.23 -9.66
CA ARG A 132 -12.92 4.39 -8.83
C ARG A 132 -12.68 4.01 -7.37
N GLY A 133 -13.55 3.17 -6.79
CA GLY A 133 -13.44 2.68 -5.43
C GLY A 133 -12.14 1.92 -5.16
N ALA A 134 -11.57 1.27 -6.17
CA ALA A 134 -10.29 0.58 -6.06
C ALA A 134 -9.11 1.56 -5.92
N TYR A 135 -9.12 2.67 -6.66
CA TYR A 135 -8.14 3.75 -6.53
C TYR A 135 -8.26 4.47 -5.19
N TRP A 136 -9.50 4.72 -4.74
CA TRP A 136 -9.77 5.28 -3.42
C TRP A 136 -9.21 4.38 -2.32
N ARG A 137 -9.49 3.07 -2.39
CA ARG A 137 -8.94 2.08 -1.45
C ARG A 137 -7.42 2.05 -1.46
N LEU A 138 -6.78 2.15 -2.62
CA LEU A 138 -5.32 2.22 -2.72
C LEU A 138 -4.77 3.47 -2.01
N SER A 139 -5.39 4.63 -2.21
CA SER A 139 -4.95 5.91 -1.63
C SER A 139 -4.97 5.96 -0.10
N ARG A 140 -5.71 5.06 0.57
CA ARG A 140 -5.67 4.91 2.03
C ARG A 140 -4.51 4.06 2.52
N LYS A 141 -3.97 3.21 1.66
CA LYS A 141 -2.90 2.27 2.00
C LYS A 141 -1.52 2.81 1.65
N ALA A 142 -1.43 3.62 0.61
CA ALA A 142 -0.19 4.15 0.09
C ALA A 142 -0.43 5.50 -0.61
N ASP A 143 0.61 6.34 -0.59
CA ASP A 143 0.66 7.57 -1.36
C ASP A 143 0.77 7.20 -2.86
N THR A 144 -0.25 7.52 -3.64
CA THR A 144 -0.38 7.10 -5.04
C THR A 144 0.65 7.78 -5.96
N GLU A 145 1.08 9.00 -5.63
CA GLU A 145 2.11 9.70 -6.38
C GLU A 145 3.48 9.07 -6.14
N LEU A 146 3.78 8.72 -4.88
CA LEU A 146 5.02 8.02 -4.56
C LEU A 146 5.02 6.60 -5.11
N LEU A 147 3.87 5.90 -5.15
CA LEU A 147 3.76 4.61 -5.83
C LEU A 147 4.08 4.75 -7.32
N TYR A 148 3.53 5.76 -7.99
CA TYR A 148 3.83 6.03 -9.39
C TYR A 148 5.33 6.24 -9.60
N TRP A 149 5.97 7.11 -8.81
CA TRP A 149 7.41 7.37 -8.98
C TRP A 149 8.29 6.17 -8.67
N LEU A 150 7.93 5.36 -7.67
CA LEU A 150 8.59 4.09 -7.38
C LEU A 150 8.51 3.14 -8.57
N GLU A 151 7.32 2.93 -9.13
CA GLU A 151 7.12 2.01 -10.26
C GLU A 151 7.73 2.53 -11.57
N VAL A 152 7.77 3.85 -11.77
CA VAL A 152 8.48 4.45 -12.91
C VAL A 152 9.97 4.19 -12.80
N ALA A 153 10.57 4.38 -11.61
CA ALA A 153 11.96 4.04 -11.37
C ALA A 153 12.21 2.53 -11.55
N ASP A 154 11.33 1.69 -11.00
CA ASP A 154 11.40 0.24 -11.12
C ASP A 154 11.40 -0.22 -12.58
N MET A 155 10.47 0.29 -13.37
CA MET A 155 10.35 -0.06 -14.77
C MET A 155 11.52 0.48 -15.62
N ARG A 156 11.98 1.71 -15.36
CA ARG A 156 13.14 2.28 -16.07
C ARG A 156 14.45 1.58 -15.71
N GLY A 157 14.56 1.05 -14.49
CA GLY A 157 15.71 0.29 -14.00
C GLY A 157 15.75 -1.16 -14.49
N ARG A 158 14.66 -1.63 -15.12
CA ARG A 158 14.50 -3.01 -15.61
C ARG A 158 14.92 -3.15 -17.08
N ILE A 159 15.55 -4.26 -17.45
CA ILE A 159 15.81 -4.60 -18.86
C ILE A 159 14.80 -5.67 -19.30
N CYS A 160 13.76 -5.24 -20.00
CA CYS A 160 12.65 -6.11 -20.46
C CYS A 160 12.10 -5.67 -21.83
N PRO A 161 11.50 -6.57 -22.62
CA PRO A 161 11.03 -6.27 -23.97
C PRO A 161 9.80 -5.36 -24.01
N ASP A 162 9.01 -5.30 -22.94
CA ASP A 162 7.73 -4.60 -22.86
C ASP A 162 7.77 -3.31 -22.04
N GLN A 163 8.97 -2.80 -21.71
CA GLN A 163 9.18 -1.62 -20.86
C GLN A 163 8.29 -0.42 -21.24
N LYS A 164 8.22 -0.08 -22.54
CA LYS A 164 7.41 1.05 -23.02
C LYS A 164 5.91 0.86 -22.73
N THR A 165 5.40 -0.36 -22.92
CA THR A 165 4.01 -0.68 -22.63
C THR A 165 3.75 -0.60 -21.12
N GLN A 166 4.69 -1.10 -20.31
CA GLN A 166 4.57 -1.01 -18.86
C GLN A 166 4.54 0.44 -18.36
N LEU A 167 5.40 1.32 -18.90
CA LEU A 167 5.38 2.74 -18.57
C LEU A 167 4.06 3.41 -18.98
N SER A 168 3.47 3.03 -20.12
CA SER A 168 2.16 3.58 -20.53
C SER A 168 1.03 3.23 -19.56
N TYR A 169 1.06 2.05 -18.92
CA TYR A 169 0.10 1.73 -17.87
C TYR A 169 0.29 2.60 -16.61
N LEU A 170 1.52 3.01 -16.29
CA LEU A 170 1.76 3.92 -15.18
C LEU A 170 1.25 5.33 -15.49
N ASP A 171 1.42 5.80 -16.73
CA ASP A 171 0.87 7.09 -17.16
C ASP A 171 -0.66 7.10 -17.07
N GLU A 172 -1.31 6.01 -17.50
CA GLU A 172 -2.76 5.83 -17.34
C GLU A 172 -3.19 5.76 -15.87
N PHE A 173 -2.43 5.07 -15.01
CA PHE A 173 -2.67 5.04 -13.57
C PHE A 173 -2.66 6.45 -12.95
N ARG A 174 -1.69 7.28 -13.36
CA ARG A 174 -1.61 8.68 -12.92
C ARG A 174 -2.86 9.46 -13.33
N LEU A 175 -3.29 9.35 -14.59
CA LEU A 175 -4.50 10.03 -15.08
C LEU A 175 -5.74 9.67 -14.25
N PHE A 176 -5.94 8.39 -13.96
CA PHE A 176 -7.05 7.95 -13.11
C PHE A 176 -6.93 8.46 -11.66
N CYS A 177 -5.72 8.50 -11.09
CA CYS A 177 -5.53 9.07 -9.76
C CYS A 177 -5.86 10.57 -9.71
N GLU A 178 -5.48 11.32 -10.74
CA GLU A 178 -5.80 12.74 -10.88
C GLU A 178 -7.32 12.94 -11.06
N GLU A 179 -7.96 12.18 -11.96
CA GLU A 179 -9.41 12.20 -12.21
C GLU A 179 -10.22 11.88 -10.95
N TYR A 180 -9.82 10.85 -10.21
CA TYR A 180 -10.52 10.41 -9.00
C TYR A 180 -10.13 11.20 -7.74
N GLY A 181 -9.28 12.22 -7.89
CA GLY A 181 -8.91 13.16 -6.83
C GLY A 181 -8.00 12.56 -5.75
N VAL A 182 -7.27 11.50 -6.05
CA VAL A 182 -6.43 10.75 -5.11
C VAL A 182 -4.93 10.80 -5.43
N TRP A 183 -4.49 11.67 -6.35
CA TRP A 183 -3.06 11.91 -6.63
C TRP A 183 -2.35 12.57 -5.44
N GLY A 184 -1.35 11.88 -4.87
CA GLY A 184 -0.52 12.40 -3.77
C GLY A 184 -1.26 12.58 -2.44
N LYS A 185 -2.51 12.12 -2.34
CA LYS A 185 -3.35 12.34 -1.16
C LYS A 185 -4.43 11.27 -1.00
N THR A 186 -4.88 11.10 0.24
CA THR A 186 -6.07 10.30 0.53
C THR A 186 -7.34 11.12 0.34
N TYR A 187 -8.41 10.47 -0.15
CA TYR A 187 -9.74 11.08 -0.22
C TYR A 187 -10.40 11.25 1.17
N GLU A 188 -9.85 10.63 2.23
CA GLU A 188 -10.47 10.58 3.56
C GLU A 188 -10.73 11.97 4.16
N PHE A 189 -9.83 12.93 3.92
CA PHE A 189 -9.98 14.30 4.43
C PHE A 189 -11.19 14.99 3.77
N ALA A 190 -11.25 14.96 2.44
CA ALA A 190 -12.37 15.54 1.69
C ALA A 190 -13.71 14.90 2.08
N LEU A 191 -13.72 13.58 2.29
CA LEU A 191 -14.90 12.87 2.75
C LEU A 191 -15.33 13.32 4.16
N LYS A 192 -14.39 13.49 5.10
CA LYS A 192 -14.72 13.97 6.45
C LYS A 192 -15.30 15.38 6.43
N GLU A 193 -14.64 16.29 5.72
CA GLU A 193 -15.06 17.69 5.61
C GLU A 193 -16.48 17.83 5.07
N ALA A 194 -16.85 16.99 4.11
CA ALA A 194 -18.18 17.04 3.51
C ALA A 194 -19.24 16.24 4.29
N LEU A 195 -18.89 15.15 4.97
CA LEU A 195 -19.84 14.31 5.71
C LEU A 195 -20.16 14.84 7.11
N LEU A 196 -19.16 15.32 7.86
CA LEU A 196 -19.33 15.66 9.28
C LEU A 196 -20.35 16.79 9.53
N PRO A 197 -20.43 17.86 8.72
CA PRO A 197 -21.45 18.91 8.89
C PRO A 197 -22.88 18.35 8.78
N LEU A 198 -23.11 17.40 7.86
CA LEU A 198 -24.42 16.78 7.65
C LEU A 198 -24.85 15.86 8.82
N LEU A 199 -23.93 15.56 9.72
CA LEU A 199 -24.15 14.74 10.90
C LEU A 199 -24.08 15.56 12.19
N GLU A 200 -24.16 16.90 12.15
CA GLU A 200 -23.98 17.78 13.32
C GLU A 200 -24.78 17.33 14.55
N ASN A 201 -26.05 16.95 14.33
CA ASN A 201 -27.03 16.52 15.34
C ASN A 201 -26.88 15.05 15.77
N CYS A 202 -25.93 14.30 15.19
CA CYS A 202 -25.65 12.92 15.57
C CYS A 202 -24.62 12.87 16.71
N SER A 203 -24.74 11.84 17.56
CA SER A 203 -23.74 11.48 18.57
C SER A 203 -22.40 11.09 17.94
N SER A 204 -21.33 11.08 18.74
CA SER A 204 -20.00 10.67 18.28
C SER A 204 -19.96 9.22 17.75
N LYS A 205 -20.80 8.32 18.29
CA LYS A 205 -20.88 6.92 17.84
C LYS A 205 -21.54 6.83 16.46
N GLU A 206 -22.65 7.54 16.25
CA GLU A 206 -23.35 7.61 14.97
C GLU A 206 -22.48 8.23 13.87
N LYS A 207 -21.70 9.27 14.21
CA LYS A 207 -20.72 9.90 13.31
C LYS A 207 -19.65 8.90 12.87
N LYS A 208 -19.06 8.17 13.82
CA LYS A 208 -18.05 7.12 13.52
C LYS A 208 -18.62 6.01 12.66
N TYR A 209 -19.82 5.51 12.97
CA TYR A 209 -20.48 4.47 12.20
C TYR A 209 -20.75 4.92 10.76
N THR A 210 -21.38 6.09 10.60
CA THR A 210 -21.72 6.63 9.28
C THR A 210 -20.46 6.88 8.45
N TYR A 211 -19.40 7.42 9.05
CA TYR A 211 -18.12 7.64 8.37
C TYR A 211 -17.46 6.32 7.91
N ALA A 212 -17.39 5.32 8.77
CA ALA A 212 -16.83 4.02 8.42
C ALA A 212 -17.64 3.33 7.31
N HIS A 213 -18.97 3.40 7.38
CA HIS A 213 -19.86 2.88 6.34
C HIS A 213 -19.72 3.64 5.01
N ALA A 214 -19.52 4.97 5.06
CA ALA A 214 -19.27 5.78 3.88
C ALA A 214 -17.99 5.34 3.17
N ILE A 215 -16.87 5.21 3.90
CA ILE A 215 -15.60 4.68 3.36
C ILE A 215 -15.85 3.33 2.66
N HIS A 216 -16.51 2.40 3.36
CA HIS A 216 -16.76 1.07 2.83
C HIS A 216 -17.57 1.09 1.53
N ALA A 217 -18.64 1.88 1.50
CA ALA A 217 -19.54 1.95 0.35
C ALA A 217 -18.89 2.66 -0.85
N PHE A 218 -18.12 3.74 -0.63
CA PHE A 218 -17.39 4.42 -1.70
C PHE A 218 -16.28 3.55 -2.30
N GLU A 219 -15.51 2.83 -1.47
CA GLU A 219 -14.43 1.94 -1.96
C GLU A 219 -14.92 0.72 -2.74
N ARG A 220 -16.23 0.45 -2.70
CA ARG A 220 -16.91 -0.63 -3.42
C ARG A 220 -17.81 -0.12 -4.54
N ASP A 221 -17.77 1.19 -4.81
CA ASP A 221 -18.64 1.88 -5.78
C ASP A 221 -20.14 1.57 -5.58
N GLU A 222 -20.54 1.35 -4.34
CA GLU A 222 -21.93 1.13 -3.96
C GLU A 222 -22.71 2.45 -3.80
N ILE A 223 -21.98 3.58 -3.72
CA ILE A 223 -22.49 4.95 -3.65
C ILE A 223 -21.55 5.89 -4.41
N PHE A 224 -22.10 6.99 -4.91
CA PHE A 224 -21.37 7.99 -5.69
C PHE A 224 -21.48 9.40 -5.09
N VAL A 225 -22.48 9.65 -4.25
CA VAL A 225 -22.65 10.93 -3.54
C VAL A 225 -22.80 10.73 -2.01
N ILE A 226 -22.59 11.79 -1.25
CA ILE A 226 -22.47 11.74 0.22
C ILE A 226 -23.84 11.49 0.88
N GLU A 227 -24.91 12.00 0.27
CA GLU A 227 -26.28 11.82 0.73
C GLU A 227 -26.67 10.34 0.78
N GLU A 228 -26.19 9.54 -0.17
CA GLU A 228 -26.38 8.09 -0.18
C GLU A 228 -25.70 7.42 1.02
N ALA A 229 -24.53 7.92 1.45
CA ALA A 229 -23.85 7.39 2.64
C ALA A 229 -24.71 7.58 3.91
N ILE A 230 -25.33 8.75 4.05
CA ILE A 230 -26.23 9.05 5.17
C ILE A 230 -27.47 8.17 5.11
N ALA A 231 -28.09 8.04 3.94
CA ALA A 231 -29.28 7.23 3.72
C ALA A 231 -29.02 5.76 4.04
N LYS A 232 -27.92 5.18 3.55
CA LYS A 232 -27.56 3.77 3.81
C LYS A 232 -27.24 3.50 5.29
N ALA A 233 -26.61 4.46 5.97
CA ALA A 233 -26.31 4.31 7.39
C ALA A 233 -27.53 4.52 8.32
N TYR A 234 -28.60 5.15 7.84
CA TYR A 234 -29.71 5.65 8.67
C TYR A 234 -30.31 4.60 9.60
N ALA A 235 -30.60 3.39 9.10
CA ALA A 235 -31.26 2.34 9.88
C ALA A 235 -30.41 1.81 11.04
N ASN A 236 -29.08 1.78 10.89
CA ASN A 236 -28.16 1.08 11.79
C ASN A 236 -27.21 2.01 12.55
N ARG A 237 -27.14 3.31 12.20
CA ARG A 237 -26.21 4.24 12.86
C ARG A 237 -26.48 4.42 14.35
N VAL A 238 -27.76 4.34 14.75
CA VAL A 238 -28.20 4.47 16.15
C VAL A 238 -27.88 3.20 16.94
N ALA A 239 -28.24 2.04 16.39
CA ALA A 239 -28.07 0.74 17.02
C ALA A 239 -27.55 -0.28 16.01
N HIS A 240 -26.40 -0.87 16.31
CA HIS A 240 -25.74 -1.88 15.50
C HIS A 240 -24.93 -2.83 16.39
N PRO A 241 -24.68 -4.08 15.95
CA PRO A 241 -23.72 -4.96 16.59
C PRO A 241 -22.32 -4.32 16.61
N GLU A 242 -21.61 -4.47 17.72
CA GLU A 242 -20.24 -3.98 17.86
C GLU A 242 -19.30 -5.19 17.95
N LEU A 243 -18.24 -5.17 17.13
CA LEU A 243 -17.15 -6.14 17.17
C LEU A 243 -15.85 -5.38 17.47
N VAL A 244 -15.17 -5.77 18.54
CA VAL A 244 -13.85 -5.23 18.89
C VAL A 244 -12.81 -6.30 18.57
N ILE A 245 -11.94 -6.03 17.60
CA ILE A 245 -10.83 -6.91 17.24
C ILE A 245 -9.55 -6.31 17.82
N VAL A 246 -8.90 -7.05 18.73
CA VAL A 246 -7.62 -6.63 19.30
C VAL A 246 -6.51 -7.33 18.52
N CYS A 247 -5.68 -6.57 17.82
CA CYS A 247 -4.55 -7.07 17.04
C CYS A 247 -3.21 -6.60 17.62
N GLY A 248 -2.19 -7.45 17.52
CA GLY A 248 -0.86 -7.16 18.04
C GLY A 248 -0.02 -8.42 18.19
N PRO A 249 1.32 -8.31 18.25
CA PRO A 249 2.22 -9.45 18.39
C PRO A 249 1.97 -10.23 19.68
N SER A 250 2.48 -11.46 19.73
CA SER A 250 2.45 -12.25 20.97
C SER A 250 3.13 -11.46 22.10
N GLY A 251 2.56 -11.49 23.30
CA GLY A 251 3.08 -10.75 24.45
C GLY A 251 2.78 -9.26 24.49
N SER A 252 2.09 -8.68 23.50
CA SER A 252 1.80 -7.23 23.46
C SER A 252 0.74 -6.73 24.47
N GLY A 253 0.36 -7.55 25.46
CA GLY A 253 -0.62 -7.16 26.49
C GLY A 253 -2.09 -7.14 26.04
N LYS A 254 -2.45 -7.79 24.92
CA LYS A 254 -3.85 -7.80 24.40
C LYS A 254 -4.87 -8.24 25.45
N SER A 255 -4.60 -9.34 26.16
CA SER A 255 -5.51 -9.88 27.18
C SER A 255 -5.67 -8.93 28.36
N SER A 256 -4.59 -8.29 28.81
CA SER A 256 -4.62 -7.25 29.84
C SER A 256 -5.47 -6.06 29.40
N TRP A 257 -5.24 -5.56 28.18
CA TRP A 257 -6.00 -4.45 27.61
C TRP A 257 -7.50 -4.78 27.52
N ILE A 258 -7.86 -5.99 27.09
CA ILE A 258 -9.26 -6.46 27.03
C ILE A 258 -9.90 -6.40 28.42
N SER A 259 -9.20 -6.94 29.43
CA SER A 259 -9.71 -7.01 30.79
C SER A 259 -9.91 -5.63 31.42
N GLU A 260 -9.19 -4.60 30.97
CA GLU A 260 -9.27 -3.24 31.52
C GLU A 260 -10.24 -2.33 30.75
N ASN A 261 -10.42 -2.53 29.45
CA ASN A 261 -11.07 -1.53 28.58
C ASN A 261 -12.42 -1.96 28.01
N VAL A 262 -12.68 -3.27 27.87
CA VAL A 262 -13.84 -3.79 27.11
C VAL A 262 -14.59 -4.90 27.84
N GLN A 263 -14.64 -4.83 29.17
CA GLN A 263 -15.35 -5.81 30.03
C GLN A 263 -16.84 -6.02 29.69
N LYS A 264 -17.48 -5.04 29.04
CA LYS A 264 -18.89 -5.12 28.64
C LYS A 264 -19.16 -6.01 27.41
N TYR A 265 -18.12 -6.42 26.69
CA TYR A 265 -18.25 -7.24 25.47
C TYR A 265 -18.12 -8.72 25.80
N GLN A 266 -18.80 -9.58 25.02
CA GLN A 266 -18.53 -11.01 25.04
C GLN A 266 -17.16 -11.28 24.42
N LEU A 267 -16.25 -11.87 25.20
CA LEU A 267 -14.93 -12.28 24.71
C LEU A 267 -15.06 -13.57 23.90
N ILE A 268 -14.54 -13.55 22.67
CA ILE A 268 -14.36 -14.73 21.83
C ILE A 268 -12.86 -14.91 21.61
N SER A 269 -12.31 -16.01 22.15
CA SER A 269 -10.91 -16.40 22.01
C SER A 269 -10.79 -17.51 20.95
N LEU A 270 -9.79 -17.42 20.07
CA LEU A 270 -9.52 -18.41 19.00
C LEU A 270 -8.32 -19.31 19.31
N ASP A 271 -7.69 -19.08 20.45
CA ASP A 271 -6.61 -19.86 21.08
C ASP A 271 -7.12 -21.15 21.76
#